data_AF-A0A969GIK5-F1
#
_entry.id   AF-A0A969GIK5-F1
#
_cell.length_a   1.000
_cell.length_b   1.000
_cell.length_c   1.000
_cell.angle_alpha   90.00
_cell.angle_beta   90.00
_cell.angle_gamma   90.00
#
_symmetry.space_group_name_H-M   'P 1'
#
loop_
_entity.id
_entity.type
_entity.pdbx_description
1 polymer ?
#
loop_
_entity_poly.entity_id
_entity_poly.type
_entity_poly.pdbx_seq_one_letter_code
_entity_poly.pdbx_strand_id
1 'polypeptide(L)'
;MTDHRLNDFLWAVGAIGAGSLLLLFNFDLLSQFEPLAQFILAGFCAVAGVGFVVGYLSGRANWWRLIPAWTLFALSGMVFLSTFPDVDPRLIAALLFVGLALAFAHIYLLDRSNAWWAIIRAASCSYSVW
;
A
#
# COMPACT_ATOMS: atom_id res chain seq x y z
N MET A 1 8.44 -31.17 -15.26
CA MET A 1 7.94 -31.57 -13.93
C MET A 1 8.49 -30.54 -12.96
N THR A 2 7.69 -29.56 -12.55
CA THR A 2 8.11 -28.59 -11.52
C THR A 2 7.97 -29.29 -10.19
N ASP A 3 9.08 -29.57 -9.53
CA ASP A 3 9.08 -30.28 -8.26
C ASP A 3 8.44 -29.41 -7.18
N HIS A 4 7.15 -29.65 -6.92
CA HIS A 4 6.37 -28.94 -5.88
C HIS A 4 7.07 -28.97 -4.52
N ARG A 5 7.85 -30.03 -4.24
CA ARG A 5 8.65 -30.19 -3.02
C ARG A 5 9.70 -29.09 -2.83
N LEU A 6 10.32 -28.60 -3.91
CA LEU A 6 11.28 -27.50 -3.84
C LEU A 6 10.58 -26.18 -3.50
N ASN A 7 9.43 -25.92 -4.13
CA ASN A 7 8.61 -24.75 -3.84
C ASN A 7 8.14 -24.76 -2.39
N ASP A 8 7.63 -25.89 -1.89
CA ASP A 8 7.17 -26.04 -0.51
C ASP A 8 8.31 -25.84 0.50
N PHE A 9 9.50 -26.33 0.19
CA PHE A 9 10.70 -26.09 1.01
C PHE A 9 11.11 -24.62 1.02
N LEU A 10 11.10 -23.94 -0.14
CA LEU A 10 11.38 -22.51 -0.23
C LEU A 10 10.37 -21.67 0.57
N TRP A 11 9.08 -22.02 0.51
CA TRP A 11 8.04 -21.37 1.33
C TRP A 11 8.24 -21.62 2.82
N ALA A 12 8.60 -22.84 3.23
CA ALA A 12 8.86 -23.17 4.64
C ALA A 12 10.05 -22.38 5.19
N VAL A 13 11.18 -22.37 4.47
CA VAL A 13 12.37 -21.59 4.86
C VAL A 13 12.06 -20.10 4.89
N GLY A 14 11.33 -19.58 3.90
CA GLY A 14 10.89 -18.19 3.86
C GLY A 14 10.00 -17.81 5.05
N ALA A 15 9.04 -18.67 5.40
CA ALA A 15 8.13 -18.44 6.53
C ALA A 15 8.86 -18.46 7.89
N ILE A 16 9.80 -19.39 8.07
CA ILE A 16 10.63 -19.46 9.28
C ILE A 16 11.49 -18.20 9.38
N GLY A 17 12.16 -17.79 8.30
CA GLY A 17 12.96 -16.58 8.26
C GLY A 17 12.15 -15.31 8.57
N ALA A 18 10.97 -15.18 7.96
CA ALA A 18 10.05 -14.07 8.23
C ALA A 18 9.58 -14.07 9.69
N GLY A 19 9.25 -15.24 10.24
CA GLY A 19 8.84 -15.37 11.65
C GLY A 19 9.95 -14.99 12.62
N SER A 20 11.19 -15.45 12.39
CA SER A 20 12.34 -15.06 13.20
C SER A 20 12.61 -13.56 13.14
N LEU A 21 12.50 -12.95 11.96
CA LEU A 21 12.67 -11.51 11.79
C LEU A 21 11.58 -10.71 12.53
N LEU A 22 10.34 -11.20 12.51
CA LEU A 22 9.22 -10.59 13.24
C LEU A 22 9.43 -10.66 14.76
N LEU A 23 9.96 -11.77 15.28
CA LEU A 23 10.35 -11.88 16.69
C LEU A 23 11.45 -10.88 17.06
N LEU A 24 12.48 -10.73 16.21
CA LEU A 24 13.54 -9.74 16.43
C LEU A 24 13.00 -8.30 16.46
N PHE A 25 12.04 -7.99 15.59
CA PHE A 25 11.32 -6.70 15.60
C PHE A 25 10.52 -6.51 16.90
N ASN A 26 9.83 -7.55 17.38
CA ASN A 26 9.04 -7.47 18.62
C ASN A 26 9.89 -7.24 19.87
N PHE A 27 11.11 -7.80 19.91
CA PHE A 27 12.05 -7.56 21.00
C PHE A 27 12.79 -6.21 20.91
N ASP A 28 12.45 -5.36 19.95
CA ASP A 28 13.07 -4.05 19.72
C ASP A 28 14.57 -4.09 19.39
N LEU A 29 15.11 -5.28 19.07
CA LEU A 29 16.53 -5.45 18.68
C LEU A 29 16.86 -4.76 17.33
N LEU A 30 15.83 -4.41 16.55
CA LEU A 30 15.94 -3.76 15.25
C LEU A 30 15.78 -2.23 15.31
N SER A 31 15.54 -1.64 16.48
CA SER A 31 15.29 -0.19 16.64
C SER A 31 16.43 0.69 16.11
N GLN A 32 17.66 0.21 16.15
CA GLN A 32 18.83 0.89 15.55
C GLN A 32 18.81 0.93 14.01
N PHE A 33 18.12 0.00 13.35
CA PHE A 33 18.00 -0.09 11.89
C PHE A 33 16.69 0.48 11.36
N GLU A 34 15.73 0.80 12.24
CA GLU A 34 14.41 1.34 11.90
C GLU A 34 14.46 2.53 10.93
N PRO A 35 15.28 3.57 11.14
CA PRO A 35 15.28 4.73 10.24
C PRO A 35 15.68 4.35 8.81
N LEU A 36 16.73 3.52 8.67
CA LEU A 36 17.21 3.06 7.38
C LEU A 36 16.18 2.14 6.70
N ALA A 37 15.59 1.21 7.46
CA ALA A 37 14.56 0.31 6.96
C ALA A 37 13.33 1.07 6.47
N GLN A 38 12.89 2.10 7.20
CA GLN A 38 11.78 2.97 6.81
C GLN A 38 12.09 3.73 5.53
N PHE A 39 13.28 4.30 5.36
CA PHE A 39 13.66 4.97 4.10
C PHE A 39 13.69 4.01 2.91
N ILE A 40 14.26 2.82 3.09
CA ILE A 40 14.30 1.78 2.03
C ILE A 40 12.88 1.36 1.66
N LEU A 41 12.02 1.13 2.65
CA LEU A 41 10.62 0.76 2.44
C LEU A 41 9.83 1.87 1.75
N ALA A 42 9.97 3.12 2.20
CA ALA A 42 9.32 4.27 1.60
C ALA A 42 9.74 4.45 0.13
N GLY A 43 11.04 4.30 -0.15
CA GLY A 43 11.59 4.36 -1.51
C GLY A 43 11.07 3.21 -2.39
N PHE A 44 11.08 1.98 -1.86
CA PHE A 44 10.55 0.81 -2.57
C PHE A 44 9.06 0.98 -2.91
N CYS A 45 8.24 1.42 -1.95
CA CYS A 45 6.82 1.70 -2.18
C CYS A 45 6.61 2.81 -3.22
N ALA A 46 7.42 3.88 -3.19
CA ALA A 46 7.34 4.95 -4.19
C ALA A 46 7.66 4.43 -5.59
N VAL A 47 8.75 3.68 -5.75
CA VAL A 47 9.18 3.12 -7.04
C VAL A 47 8.13 2.12 -7.56
N ALA A 48 7.60 1.26 -6.69
CA ALA A 48 6.53 0.34 -7.03
C ALA A 48 5.27 1.11 -7.49
N GLY A 49 4.87 2.15 -6.77
CA GLY A 49 3.75 3.03 -7.13
C GLY A 49 3.93 3.68 -8.50
N VAL A 50 5.12 4.22 -8.78
CA VAL A 50 5.50 4.74 -10.11
C VAL A 50 5.37 3.64 -11.17
N GLY A 51 5.84 2.42 -10.90
CA GLY A 51 5.72 1.28 -11.81
C GLY A 51 4.28 0.99 -12.21
N PHE A 52 3.34 1.03 -11.26
CA PHE A 52 1.91 0.87 -11.55
C PHE A 52 1.33 2.04 -12.36
N VAL A 53 1.74 3.28 -12.09
CA VAL A 53 1.32 4.45 -12.90
C VAL A 53 1.85 4.35 -14.33
N VAL A 54 3.12 4.00 -14.52
CA VAL A 54 3.72 3.77 -15.84
C VAL A 54 2.97 2.66 -16.57
N GLY A 55 2.69 1.55 -15.87
CA GLY A 55 1.89 0.45 -16.42
C GLY A 55 0.46 0.86 -16.79
N TYR A 56 -0.13 1.85 -16.11
CA TYR A 56 -1.41 2.44 -16.50
C TYR A 56 -1.27 3.29 -17.77
N LEU A 57 -0.23 4.11 -17.89
CA LEU A 57 0.02 4.96 -19.06
C LEU A 57 0.24 4.14 -20.34
N SER A 58 0.92 2.99 -20.24
CA SER A 58 1.12 2.07 -21.37
C SER A 58 -0.14 1.32 -21.80
N GLY A 59 -1.18 1.26 -20.96
CA GLY A 59 -2.40 0.52 -21.23
C GLY A 59 -3.58 1.09 -20.49
N ARG A 60 -4.09 2.24 -20.96
CA ARG A 60 -5.18 3.01 -20.33
C ARG A 60 -6.49 2.23 -20.14
N ALA A 61 -6.63 1.09 -20.81
CA ALA A 61 -7.74 0.16 -20.61
C ALA A 61 -7.74 -0.49 -19.19
N ASN A 62 -6.58 -0.56 -18.52
CA ASN A 62 -6.44 -1.18 -17.21
C ASN A 62 -6.56 -0.16 -16.07
N TRP A 63 -7.71 0.50 -15.98
CA TRP A 63 -8.03 1.50 -14.95
C TRP A 63 -7.82 1.00 -13.51
N TRP A 64 -7.96 -0.31 -13.28
CA TRP A 64 -7.76 -0.95 -11.99
C TRP A 64 -6.35 -0.77 -11.43
N ARG A 65 -5.33 -0.50 -12.26
CA ARG A 65 -3.93 -0.29 -11.85
C ARG A 65 -3.70 1.01 -11.08
N LEU A 66 -4.62 1.98 -11.20
CA LEU A 66 -4.55 3.23 -10.45
C LEU A 66 -4.80 3.05 -8.96
N ILE A 67 -5.63 2.07 -8.57
CA ILE A 67 -5.91 1.76 -7.17
C ILE A 67 -4.61 1.37 -6.43
N PRO A 68 -3.89 0.30 -6.83
CA PRO A 68 -2.65 -0.09 -6.16
C PRO A 68 -1.59 1.01 -6.26
N ALA A 69 -1.52 1.76 -7.36
CA ALA A 69 -0.61 2.89 -7.48
C ALA A 69 -0.81 3.94 -6.37
N TRP A 70 -2.04 4.44 -6.20
CA TRP A 70 -2.35 5.44 -5.18
C TRP A 70 -2.17 4.89 -3.76
N THR A 71 -2.48 3.60 -3.53
CA THR A 71 -2.22 2.99 -2.22
C THR A 71 -0.73 2.94 -1.88
N LEU A 72 0.12 2.60 -2.86
CA LEU A 72 1.58 2.55 -2.66
C LEU A 72 2.19 3.92 -2.45
N PHE A 73 1.68 4.96 -3.12
CA PHE A 73 2.06 6.34 -2.86
C PHE A 73 1.65 6.79 -1.45
N ALA A 74 0.43 6.45 -1.02
CA ALA A 74 -0.03 6.77 0.32
C ALA A 74 0.82 6.08 1.39
N LEU A 75 1.13 4.78 1.20
CA LEU A 75 2.01 4.01 2.09
C LEU A 75 3.43 4.58 2.13
N SER A 76 3.99 4.95 0.97
CA SER A 76 5.30 5.61 0.90
C SER A 76 5.31 6.91 1.70
N GLY A 77 4.27 7.73 1.52
CA GLY A 77 4.07 8.96 2.29
C GLY A 77 3.97 8.70 3.79
N MET A 78 3.24 7.67 4.21
CA MET A 78 3.09 7.31 5.63
C MET A 78 4.41 6.89 6.26
N VAL A 79 5.17 6.01 5.60
CA VAL A 79 6.46 5.53 6.10
C VAL A 79 7.50 6.66 6.14
N PHE A 80 7.43 7.59 5.18
CA PHE A 80 8.27 8.78 5.22
C PHE A 80 7.88 9.72 6.37
N LEU A 81 6.58 9.95 6.57
CA LEU A 81 6.09 10.80 7.65
C LEU A 81 6.34 10.21 9.04
N SER A 82 6.34 8.89 9.18
CA SER A 82 6.67 8.21 10.43
C SER A 82 8.13 8.38 10.85
N THR A 83 9.01 8.82 9.96
CA THR A 83 10.38 9.18 10.31
C THR A 83 10.45 10.50 11.10
N PHE A 84 9.40 11.33 11.03
CA PHE A 84 9.33 12.59 11.78
C PHE A 84 8.57 12.37 13.10
N PRO A 85 9.23 12.57 14.26
CA PRO A 85 8.61 12.31 15.56
C PRO A 85 7.50 13.32 15.94
N ASP A 86 7.48 14.49 15.30
CA ASP A 86 6.54 15.58 15.61
C ASP A 86 5.16 15.43 14.93
N VAL A 87 4.98 14.43 14.08
CA VAL A 87 3.76 14.24 13.29
C VAL A 87 2.77 13.38 14.07
N ASP A 88 1.56 13.89 14.27
CA ASP A 88 0.49 13.13 14.92
C ASP A 88 0.19 11.82 14.15
N PRO A 89 0.24 10.65 14.80
CA PRO A 89 -0.12 9.37 14.17
C PRO A 89 -1.48 9.38 13.48
N ARG A 90 -2.43 10.21 13.94
CA ARG A 90 -3.75 10.38 13.30
C ARG A 90 -3.64 10.98 11.90
N LEU A 91 -2.73 11.94 11.70
CA LEU A 91 -2.46 12.54 10.38
C LEU A 91 -1.82 11.52 9.43
N ILE A 92 -0.92 10.68 9.97
CA ILE A 92 -0.29 9.60 9.20
C ILE A 92 -1.37 8.60 8.73
N ALA A 93 -2.27 8.17 9.61
CA ALA A 93 -3.38 7.30 9.24
C ALA A 93 -4.34 7.97 8.24
N ALA A 94 -4.66 9.26 8.44
CA ALA A 94 -5.49 10.04 7.53
C ALA A 94 -4.93 10.08 6.10
N LEU A 95 -3.60 10.12 5.95
CA LEU A 95 -2.93 10.12 4.65
C LEU A 95 -3.28 8.87 3.82
N LEU A 96 -3.42 7.70 4.45
CA LEU A 96 -3.89 6.49 3.77
C LEU A 96 -5.29 6.70 3.17
N PHE A 97 -6.21 7.21 3.98
CA PHE A 97 -7.59 7.42 3.58
C PHE A 97 -7.70 8.50 2.48
N VAL A 98 -6.90 9.55 2.57
CA VAL A 98 -6.79 10.57 1.51
C VAL A 98 -6.25 9.95 0.23
N GLY A 99 -5.20 9.13 0.29
CA GLY A 99 -4.66 8.45 -0.88
C GLY A 99 -5.67 7.49 -1.52
N LEU A 100 -6.44 6.76 -0.72
CA LEU A 100 -7.54 5.92 -1.19
C LEU A 100 -8.66 6.76 -1.83
N ALA A 101 -9.06 7.86 -1.19
CA ALA A 101 -10.07 8.77 -1.73
C ALA A 101 -9.61 9.37 -3.07
N LEU A 102 -8.34 9.75 -3.18
CA LEU A 102 -7.73 10.22 -4.43
C LEU A 102 -7.74 9.13 -5.50
N ALA A 103 -7.52 7.86 -5.15
CA ALA A 103 -7.63 6.75 -6.09
C ALA A 103 -9.02 6.68 -6.73
N PHE A 104 -10.07 6.71 -5.90
CA PHE A 104 -11.45 6.68 -6.37
C PHE A 104 -11.83 7.94 -7.14
N ALA A 105 -11.43 9.12 -6.65
CA ALA A 105 -11.66 10.39 -7.33
C ALA A 105 -11.02 10.41 -8.71
N HIS A 106 -9.78 9.93 -8.82
CA HIS A 106 -9.05 9.87 -10.09
C HIS A 106 -9.74 8.91 -11.08
N ILE A 107 -10.18 7.72 -10.62
CA ILE A 107 -10.92 6.76 -11.47
C ILE A 107 -12.25 7.34 -11.93
N TYR A 108 -12.98 8.02 -11.03
CA TYR A 108 -14.26 8.64 -11.37
C TYR A 108 -14.12 9.76 -12.41
N LEU A 109 -13.05 10.56 -12.35
CA LEU A 109 -12.78 11.61 -13.33
C LEU A 109 -12.41 11.03 -14.71
N LEU A 110 -11.81 9.84 -14.77
CA LEU A 110 -11.42 9.17 -16.01
C LEU A 110 -12.60 8.60 -16.79
N ASP A 111 -13.57 8.01 -16.09
CA ASP A 111 -14.76 7.43 -16.72
C ASP A 111 -16.02 7.72 -15.90
N ARG A 112 -16.46 8.99 -15.97
CA ARG A 112 -17.71 9.45 -15.35
C ARG A 112 -18.94 8.64 -15.76
N SER A 113 -18.90 7.96 -16.92
CA SER A 113 -20.04 7.26 -17.49
C SER A 113 -20.19 5.81 -16.98
N ASN A 114 -19.08 5.10 -16.77
CA ASN A 114 -19.12 3.70 -16.28
C ASN A 114 -18.74 3.54 -14.80
N ALA A 115 -18.09 4.53 -14.17
CA ALA A 115 -17.63 4.42 -12.78
C ALA A 115 -18.65 4.83 -11.70
N TRP A 116 -19.96 4.65 -11.96
CA TRP A 116 -21.04 4.97 -11.00
C TRP A 116 -20.93 4.15 -9.69
N TRP A 117 -20.30 2.97 -9.74
CA TRP A 117 -19.98 2.14 -8.57
C TRP A 117 -19.10 2.83 -7.51
N ALA A 118 -18.38 3.90 -7.86
CA ALA A 118 -17.57 4.65 -6.90
C ALA A 118 -18.45 5.45 -5.94
N ILE A 119 -19.63 5.88 -6.39
CA ILE A 119 -20.60 6.64 -5.58
C ILE A 119 -21.37 5.71 -4.65
N ILE A 120 -21.68 4.47 -5.06
CA ILE A 120 -22.42 3.51 -4.22
C ILE A 120 -21.67 3.21 -2.91
N ARG A 121 -20.34 3.06 -2.98
CA ARG A 121 -19.51 2.81 -1.77
C ARG A 121 -19.42 4.02 -0.84
N ALA A 122 -19.53 5.24 -1.37
CA ALA A 122 -19.60 6.46 -0.56
C ALA A 122 -21.00 6.67 0.05
N ALA A 123 -22.06 6.36 -0.71
CA ALA A 123 -23.43 6.43 -0.24
C ALA A 123 -23.69 5.45 0.92
N SER A 124 -23.04 4.27 0.92
CA SER A 124 -23.22 3.26 1.98
C SER A 124 -22.80 3.64 3.39
N CYS A 125 -21.91 4.61 3.54
CA CYS A 125 -21.57 5.11 4.87
C CYS A 125 -22.65 6.05 5.45
N SER A 126 -23.64 6.47 4.66
CA SER A 126 -24.68 7.42 5.09
C SER A 126 -25.94 6.76 5.67
N TYR A 127 -26.14 5.45 5.51
CA TYR A 127 -27.41 4.79 5.90
C TYR A 127 -27.33 3.83 7.09
N SER A 128 -26.19 3.74 7.78
CA SER A 128 -26.06 2.94 9.02
C SER A 128 -26.06 3.82 10.28
N VAL A 129 -26.99 4.77 10.35
CA VAL A 129 -27.36 5.46 11.59
C VAL A 129 -28.83 5.17 11.84
N TRP A 130 -29.16 3.93 12.22
CA TRP A 130 -30.29 3.51 13.07
C TRP A 130 -30.03 2.07 13.53
#